data_AF-A0A1C2J497-F1
#
_entry.id   AF-A0A1C2J497-F1
#
_cell.length_a   1.000
_cell.length_b   1.000
_cell.length_c   1.000
_cell.angle_alpha   90.00
_cell.angle_beta   90.00
_cell.angle_gamma   90.00
#
_symmetry.space_group_name_H-M   'P 1'
#
loop_
_entity.id
_entity.type
_entity.pdbx_description
1 polymer ?
#
loop_
_entity_poly.entity_id
_entity_poly.type
_entity_poly.pdbx_seq_one_letter_code
_entity_poly.pdbx_strand_id
1 'polypeptide(L)'
;MAHMTKEHKARIAAELKKFMPKNWKYSLAVRHHAEIVMTIQSAPIDILAAAGKPDAKEMSLTRYFRASELFKSNPELAELFQKIRDALDLDNHDRSDLMTDYFDVGHYLTINIGKWDKPFQIAA
;
A
#
# COMPACT_ATOMS: atom_id res chain seq x y z
N MET A 1 -10.80 -6.62 17.11
CA MET A 1 -10.88 -7.46 15.89
C MET A 1 -10.86 -6.55 14.69
N ALA A 2 -10.04 -6.88 13.69
CA ALA A 2 -9.91 -6.07 12.50
C ALA A 2 -11.22 -6.07 11.68
N HIS A 3 -11.73 -4.87 11.34
CA HIS A 3 -12.97 -4.74 10.59
C HIS A 3 -12.94 -3.52 9.66
N MET A 4 -12.88 -3.79 8.36
CA MET A 4 -12.82 -2.79 7.29
C MET A 4 -14.18 -2.68 6.60
N THR A 5 -14.89 -1.56 6.84
CA THR A 5 -16.19 -1.28 6.22
C THR A 5 -16.05 -0.56 4.87
N LYS A 6 -17.13 -0.57 4.07
CA LYS A 6 -17.18 0.17 2.79
C LYS A 6 -16.98 1.67 2.99
N GLU A 7 -17.50 2.23 4.08
CA GLU A 7 -17.36 3.65 4.42
C GLU A 7 -15.91 4.01 4.76
N HIS A 8 -15.24 3.15 5.53
CA HIS A 8 -13.83 3.33 5.89
C HIS A 8 -12.93 3.27 4.65
N LYS A 9 -13.17 2.31 3.76
CA LYS A 9 -12.52 2.25 2.44
C LYS A 9 -12.76 3.52 1.63
N ALA A 10 -13.97 4.08 1.65
CA ALA A 10 -14.29 5.30 0.91
C ALA A 10 -13.56 6.53 1.47
N ARG A 11 -13.42 6.65 2.80
CA ARG A 11 -12.60 7.68 3.44
C ARG A 11 -11.13 7.59 3.03
N ILE A 12 -10.54 6.39 3.12
CA ILE A 12 -9.16 6.14 2.68
C ILE A 12 -8.99 6.48 1.19
N ALA A 13 -9.95 6.09 0.34
CA ALA A 13 -9.91 6.41 -1.08
C ALA A 13 -10.01 7.92 -1.34
N ALA A 14 -10.73 8.68 -0.52
CA ALA A 14 -10.82 10.13 -0.62
C ALA A 14 -9.49 10.81 -0.22
N GLU A 15 -8.85 10.35 0.87
CA GLU A 15 -7.54 10.85 1.28
C GLU A 15 -6.45 10.55 0.24
N LEU A 16 -6.40 9.31 -0.27
CA LEU A 16 -5.44 8.92 -1.30
C LEU A 16 -5.56 9.82 -2.55
N LYS A 17 -6.78 10.16 -2.97
CA LYS A 17 -7.00 11.02 -4.14
C LYS A 17 -6.43 12.44 -3.99
N LYS A 18 -6.17 12.93 -2.79
CA LYS A 18 -5.64 14.29 -2.57
C LYS A 18 -4.20 14.45 -3.05
N PHE A 19 -3.40 13.39 -2.94
CA PHE A 19 -1.97 13.43 -3.24
C PHE A 19 -1.52 12.40 -4.28
N MET A 20 -2.36 11.44 -4.65
CA MET A 20 -2.03 10.47 -5.69
C MET A 20 -1.88 11.16 -7.06
N PRO A 21 -0.78 10.92 -7.80
CA PRO A 21 -0.60 11.49 -9.12
C PRO A 21 -1.65 10.97 -10.12
N LYS A 22 -2.13 11.85 -11.01
CA LYS A 22 -3.21 11.52 -11.98
C LYS A 22 -2.81 10.46 -13.02
N ASN A 23 -1.52 10.33 -13.28
CA ASN A 23 -0.89 9.40 -14.22
C ASN A 23 -0.67 8.00 -13.62
N TRP A 24 -1.05 7.76 -12.36
CA TRP A 24 -0.95 6.45 -11.73
C TRP A 24 -2.29 5.72 -11.77
N LYS A 25 -2.26 4.44 -12.17
CA LYS A 25 -3.44 3.57 -12.13
C LYS A 25 -3.34 2.65 -10.94
N TYR A 26 -4.30 2.77 -10.03
CA TYR A 26 -4.38 1.93 -8.84
C TYR A 26 -5.81 1.51 -8.54
N SER A 27 -5.94 0.44 -7.76
CA SER A 27 -7.23 -0.08 -7.29
C SER A 27 -7.16 -0.36 -5.79
N LEU A 28 -8.29 -0.22 -5.10
CA LEU A 28 -8.43 -0.56 -3.68
C LEU A 28 -9.41 -1.72 -3.55
N ALA A 29 -9.03 -2.75 -2.80
CA ALA A 29 -9.85 -3.90 -2.46
C ALA A 29 -9.88 -4.11 -0.94
N VAL A 30 -10.95 -4.71 -0.45
CA VAL A 30 -11.04 -5.18 0.95
C VAL A 30 -10.97 -6.69 0.92
N ARG A 31 -10.03 -7.26 1.67
CA ARG A 31 -9.79 -8.70 1.75
C ARG A 31 -10.17 -9.19 3.14
N HIS A 32 -10.90 -10.30 3.20
CA HIS A 32 -11.39 -10.95 4.43
C HIS A 32 -12.07 -10.00 5.44
N HIS A 33 -12.68 -8.90 4.96
CA HIS A 33 -13.29 -7.85 5.79
C HIS A 33 -12.36 -7.21 6.85
N ALA A 34 -11.06 -7.45 6.78
CA ALA A 34 -10.09 -7.05 7.81
C ALA A 34 -8.83 -6.39 7.22
N GLU A 35 -8.61 -6.52 5.91
CA GLU A 35 -7.43 -6.00 5.23
C GLU A 35 -7.81 -5.09 4.08
N ILE A 36 -7.14 -3.94 3.96
CA ILE A 36 -7.18 -3.10 2.78
C ILE A 36 -5.97 -3.37 1.89
N VAL A 37 -6.26 -3.72 0.64
CA VAL A 37 -5.24 -4.02 -0.36
C VAL A 37 -5.28 -2.94 -1.42
N MET A 38 -4.20 -2.18 -1.53
CA MET A 38 -3.97 -1.28 -2.65
C MET A 38 -3.15 -2.00 -3.71
N THR A 39 -3.60 -2.00 -4.97
CA THR A 39 -2.81 -2.53 -6.09
C THR A 39 -2.51 -1.40 -7.05
N ILE A 40 -1.23 -1.07 -7.21
CA ILE A 40 -0.71 -0.18 -8.25
C ILE A 40 -0.50 -1.01 -9.51
N GLN A 41 -1.24 -0.68 -10.56
CA GLN A 41 -1.24 -1.39 -11.84
C GLN A 41 -0.26 -0.75 -12.82
N SER A 42 -0.21 0.58 -12.84
CA SER A 42 0.73 1.31 -13.69
C SER A 42 1.17 2.63 -13.10
N ALA A 43 2.40 3.02 -13.41
CA ALA A 43 2.98 4.31 -13.07
C ALA A 43 4.01 4.74 -14.15
N PRO A 44 4.32 6.03 -14.26
CA PRO A 44 5.32 6.56 -15.20
C PRO A 44 6.77 6.27 -14.80
N ILE A 45 6.98 5.69 -13.63
CA ILE A 45 8.30 5.35 -13.10
C ILE A 45 8.36 3.85 -12.82
N ASP A 46 9.54 3.26 -13.01
CA ASP A 46 9.79 1.86 -12.68
C ASP A 46 9.99 1.70 -11.16
N ILE A 47 8.88 1.41 -10.47
CA ILE A 47 8.86 1.22 -9.01
C ILE A 47 9.66 -0.04 -8.62
N LEU A 48 9.68 -1.07 -9.46
CA LEU A 48 10.35 -2.34 -9.16
C LEU A 48 11.87 -2.20 -9.27
N ALA A 49 12.34 -1.52 -10.32
CA ALA A 49 13.74 -1.12 -10.41
C ALA A 49 14.15 -0.17 -9.27
N ALA A 50 13.31 0.81 -8.93
CA ALA A 50 13.56 1.72 -7.82
C ALA A 50 13.64 1.02 -6.44
N ALA A 51 12.96 -0.12 -6.30
CA ALA A 51 13.02 -0.99 -5.14
C ALA A 51 14.18 -2.00 -5.16
N GLY A 52 15.08 -1.91 -6.15
CA GLY A 52 16.22 -2.83 -6.32
C GLY A 52 15.84 -4.21 -6.87
N LYS A 53 14.65 -4.36 -7.47
CA LYS A 53 14.17 -5.60 -8.08
C LYS A 53 13.73 -5.40 -9.54
N PRO A 54 14.64 -5.02 -10.45
CA PRO A 54 14.30 -4.73 -11.85
C PRO A 54 13.71 -5.94 -12.60
N ASP A 55 14.08 -7.17 -12.24
CA ASP A 55 13.57 -8.38 -12.89
C ASP A 55 12.23 -8.88 -12.31
N ALA A 56 11.75 -8.25 -11.22
CA ALA A 56 10.46 -8.61 -10.66
C ALA A 56 9.32 -8.12 -11.57
N LYS A 57 8.23 -8.88 -11.60
CA LYS A 57 6.99 -8.50 -12.30
C LYS A 57 5.91 -8.00 -11.36
N GLU A 58 6.06 -8.35 -10.08
CA GLU A 58 5.18 -7.96 -9.00
C GLU A 58 5.96 -7.84 -7.69
N MET A 59 5.43 -7.06 -6.76
CA MET A 59 5.95 -6.94 -5.40
C MET A 59 4.82 -6.60 -4.44
N SER A 60 4.79 -7.24 -3.27
CA SER A 60 3.82 -6.93 -2.22
C SER A 60 4.52 -6.35 -1.01
N LEU A 61 3.97 -5.27 -0.46
CA LEU A 61 4.48 -4.53 0.68
C LEU A 61 3.45 -4.56 1.80
N THR A 62 3.81 -5.17 2.93
CA THR A 62 3.00 -5.18 4.15
C THR A 62 3.20 -3.91 4.96
N ARG A 63 2.35 -3.60 5.95
CA ARG A 63 2.48 -2.45 6.89
C ARG A 63 3.91 -2.11 7.34
N TYR A 64 4.75 -3.13 7.59
CA TYR A 64 6.09 -2.95 8.16
C TYR A 64 7.18 -2.55 7.15
N PHE A 65 6.83 -2.33 5.88
CA PHE A 65 7.83 -1.90 4.90
C PHE A 65 8.37 -0.51 5.24
N ARG A 66 9.69 -0.31 5.07
CA ARG A 66 10.34 0.98 5.26
C ARG A 66 10.58 1.64 3.91
N ALA A 67 9.76 2.64 3.58
CA ALA A 67 9.83 3.33 2.28
C ALA A 67 11.21 3.95 2.02
N SER A 68 11.85 4.51 3.05
CA SER A 68 13.20 5.09 2.98
C SER A 68 14.29 4.06 2.67
N GLU A 69 14.13 2.82 3.13
CA GLU A 69 15.09 1.75 2.86
C GLU A 69 14.87 1.12 1.48
N LEU A 70 13.60 1.03 1.06
CA LEU A 70 13.22 0.45 -0.22
C LEU A 70 13.59 1.36 -1.39
N PHE A 71 13.31 2.65 -1.28
CA PHE A 71 13.53 3.65 -2.33
C PHE A 71 14.70 4.59 -2.00
N LYS A 72 15.81 4.05 -1.49
CA LYS A 72 17.02 4.83 -1.14
C LYS A 72 17.50 5.73 -2.28
N SER A 73 17.41 5.24 -3.51
CA SER A 73 17.82 5.96 -4.72
C SER A 73 16.81 7.01 -5.19
N ASN A 74 15.57 6.99 -4.68
CA ASN A 74 14.48 7.86 -5.11
C ASN A 74 13.70 8.41 -3.90
N PRO A 75 14.17 9.50 -3.27
CA PRO A 75 13.52 10.09 -2.10
C PRO A 75 12.06 10.49 -2.33
N GLU A 76 11.72 10.98 -3.52
CA GLU A 76 10.33 11.35 -3.87
C GLU A 76 9.38 10.15 -3.83
N LEU A 77 9.84 8.99 -4.31
CA LEU A 77 9.08 7.74 -4.22
C LEU A 77 8.95 7.27 -2.77
N ALA A 78 10.02 7.40 -1.97
CA ALA A 78 9.98 7.08 -0.55
C ALA A 78 8.90 7.91 0.18
N GLU A 79 8.89 9.22 -0.03
CA GLU A 79 7.89 10.12 0.57
C GLU A 79 6.47 9.80 0.09
N LEU A 80 6.29 9.51 -1.20
CA LEU A 80 4.98 9.15 -1.74
C LEU A 80 4.47 7.84 -1.12
N PHE A 81 5.30 6.80 -1.08
CA PHE A 81 4.90 5.51 -0.48
C PHE A 81 4.66 5.61 1.02
N GLN A 82 5.38 6.49 1.72
CA GLN A 82 5.11 6.80 3.11
C GLN A 82 3.73 7.45 3.28
N LYS A 83 3.40 8.47 2.46
CA LYS A 83 2.06 9.09 2.45
C LYS A 83 0.96 8.10 2.09
N ILE A 84 1.19 7.21 1.12
CA ILE A 84 0.24 6.13 0.77
C ILE A 84 0.01 5.23 1.97
N ARG A 85 1.07 4.77 2.63
CA ARG A 85 0.97 3.92 3.82
C ARG A 85 0.19 4.63 4.93
N ASP A 86 0.50 5.88 5.22
CA ASP A 86 -0.16 6.66 6.28
C ASP A 86 -1.65 6.88 5.96
N ALA A 87 -2.01 7.10 4.69
CA ALA A 87 -3.40 7.19 4.25
C ALA A 87 -4.14 5.84 4.34
N LEU A 88 -3.46 4.71 4.06
CA LEU A 88 -4.03 3.37 4.24
C LEU A 88 -4.17 3.00 5.72
N ASP A 89 -3.35 3.60 6.59
CA ASP A 89 -3.37 3.42 8.05
C ASP A 89 -4.35 4.38 8.75
N LEU A 90 -5.11 5.18 7.99
CA LEU A 90 -6.06 6.14 8.52
C LEU A 90 -7.12 5.47 9.41
N ASP A 91 -7.31 6.03 10.61
CA ASP A 91 -8.21 5.53 11.66
C ASP A 91 -7.92 4.08 12.08
N ASN A 92 -6.69 3.59 11.87
CA ASN A 92 -6.27 2.30 12.40
C ASN A 92 -5.86 2.43 13.88
N HIS A 93 -6.38 1.54 14.74
CA HIS A 93 -5.87 1.35 16.09
C HIS A 93 -4.93 0.15 16.15
N ASP A 94 -3.88 0.24 16.96
CA ASP A 94 -3.01 -0.89 17.28
C ASP A 94 -2.88 -0.96 18.81
N ARG A 95 -3.52 -1.98 19.40
CA ARG A 95 -3.45 -2.32 20.82
C ARG A 95 -2.86 -3.71 21.01
N SER A 96 -2.05 -4.17 20.06
CA SER A 96 -1.38 -5.46 20.19
C SER A 96 -0.42 -5.46 21.38
N ASP A 97 -0.55 -6.48 22.23
CA ASP A 97 0.36 -6.74 23.34
C ASP A 97 1.07 -8.07 23.07
N LEU A 98 2.40 -8.02 22.98
CA LEU A 98 3.26 -9.17 22.71
C LEU A 98 3.15 -10.31 23.73
N MET A 99 2.67 -10.03 24.94
CA MET A 99 2.50 -11.02 26.01
C MET A 99 1.19 -11.79 25.92
N THR A 100 0.26 -11.35 25.08
CA THR A 100 -1.03 -12.03 24.84
C THR A 100 -1.10 -12.52 23.38
N ASP A 101 -1.61 -13.73 23.16
CA ASP A 101 -1.82 -14.30 21.81
C ASP A 101 -3.03 -13.65 21.07
N TYR A 102 -3.18 -12.33 21.22
CA TYR A 102 -4.29 -11.56 20.70
C TYR A 102 -3.79 -10.24 20.11
N PHE A 103 -3.75 -10.18 18.78
CA PHE A 103 -3.43 -8.96 18.04
C PHE A 103 -4.70 -8.13 17.83
N ASP A 104 -4.90 -7.08 18.61
CA ASP A 104 -5.99 -6.12 18.39
C ASP A 104 -5.55 -4.97 17.50
N VAL A 105 -5.72 -5.17 16.20
CA VAL A 105 -5.46 -4.18 15.15
C VAL A 105 -6.78 -3.83 14.47
N GLY A 106 -6.99 -2.55 14.12
CA GLY A 106 -8.19 -2.06 13.45
C GLY A 106 -8.37 -2.60 12.03
N HIS A 107 -7.29 -2.61 11.24
CA HIS A 107 -7.20 -3.32 9.96
C HIS A 107 -5.76 -3.58 9.56
N TYR A 108 -5.57 -4.57 8.69
CA TYR A 108 -4.30 -4.82 8.01
C TYR A 108 -4.22 -4.00 6.72
N LEU A 109 -3.00 -3.68 6.28
CA LEU A 109 -2.78 -3.01 5.00
C LEU A 109 -1.68 -3.69 4.20
N THR A 110 -1.91 -3.78 2.90
CA THR A 110 -0.97 -4.34 1.93
C THR A 110 -0.99 -3.49 0.65
N ILE A 111 0.20 -3.15 0.14
CA ILE A 111 0.40 -2.43 -1.12
C ILE A 111 1.05 -3.40 -2.11
N ASN A 112 0.33 -3.74 -3.17
CA ASN A 112 0.82 -4.55 -4.28
C ASN A 112 1.22 -3.65 -5.44
N ILE A 113 2.41 -3.90 -5.98
CA ILE A 113 2.90 -3.38 -7.24
C ILE A 113 2.71 -4.52 -8.24
N GLY A 114 1.69 -4.44 -9.09
CA GLY A 114 1.26 -5.54 -9.95
C GLY A 114 0.55 -6.68 -9.19
N LYS A 115 0.19 -7.72 -9.94
CA LYS A 115 -0.37 -9.00 -9.49
C LYS A 115 0.17 -10.13 -10.36
N TRP A 116 0.06 -11.37 -9.87
CA TRP A 116 0.50 -12.56 -10.58
C TRP A 116 -0.14 -12.71 -11.96
N ASP A 117 -1.43 -12.35 -12.10
CA ASP A 117 -2.19 -12.38 -13.35
C ASP A 117 -2.04 -11.10 -14.17
N LYS A 118 -1.66 -10.00 -13.53
CA LYS A 118 -1.61 -8.64 -14.09
C LYS A 118 -0.35 -7.92 -13.59
N PRO A 119 0.80 -8.17 -14.23
CA PRO A 119 2.06 -7.59 -13.79
C PRO A 119 2.02 -6.06 -13.87
N PHE A 120 2.90 -5.41 -13.10
CA PHE A 120 3.04 -3.96 -13.12
C PHE A 120 3.48 -3.46 -14.50
N GLN A 121 2.90 -2.35 -14.96
CA GLN A 121 3.20 -1.75 -16.25
C GLN A 121 3.77 -0.34 -16.09
N ILE A 122 4.87 -0.06 -16.79
CA ILE A 122 5.40 1.29 -16.91
C ILE A 122 4.58 2.00 -18.00
N ALA A 123 3.80 3.00 -17.61
CA ALA A 123 2.95 3.76 -18.54
C ALA A 123 3.64 5.09 -18.87
N ALA A 124 3.97 5.31 -20.14
CA ALA A 124 4.60 6.54 -20.64
C ALA A 124 3.67 7.76 -20.52
#